data_AF-A0A356SGM9-F1
#
_entry.id   AF-A0A356SGM9-F1
#
_cell.length_a   1.000
_cell.length_b   1.000
_cell.length_c   1.000
_cell.angle_alpha   90.00
_cell.angle_beta   90.00
_cell.angle_gamma   90.00
#
_symmetry.space_group_name_H-M   'P 1'
#
loop_
_entity.id
_entity.type
_entity.pdbx_description
1 polymer ?
#
loop_
_entity_poly.entity_id
_entity_poly.type
_entity_poly.pdbx_seq_one_letter_code
_entity_poly.pdbx_strand_id
1 'polypeptide(L)' 'TEPANVVFTSRFGNQFGHPDVDIVNRYRRRGVKVWSTGSQGDVTLRFNVEGAPNMTVMRHKLIPYWAEGPQDTSVWLSE' A
#
# COMPACT_ATOMS: atom_id res chain seq x y z
N THR A 1 10.87 -20.46 -7.37
CA THR A 1 10.21 -19.81 -6.22
C THR A 1 9.39 -18.65 -6.71
N GLU A 2 8.14 -18.51 -6.25
CA GLU A 2 7.30 -17.34 -6.53
C GLU A 2 7.27 -16.42 -5.29
N PRO A 3 7.37 -15.09 -5.45
CA PRO A 3 7.36 -14.19 -4.30
C PRO A 3 5.96 -14.07 -3.70
N ALA A 4 5.85 -14.05 -2.37
CA ALA A 4 4.56 -13.80 -1.71
C ALA A 4 4.09 -12.34 -1.83
N ASN A 5 5.04 -11.40 -1.92
CA ASN A 5 4.79 -9.96 -2.01
C ASN A 5 5.69 -9.33 -3.09
N VAL A 6 5.17 -8.38 -3.85
CA VAL A 6 5.92 -7.55 -4.81
C VAL A 6 5.64 -6.09 -4.52
N VAL A 7 6.70 -5.28 -4.39
CA VAL A 7 6.61 -3.84 -4.16
C VAL A 7 7.07 -3.11 -5.43
N PHE A 8 6.21 -2.27 -5.99
CA PHE A 8 6.55 -1.35 -7.05
C PHE A 8 6.84 0.04 -6.48
N THR A 9 8.01 0.58 -6.81
CA THR A 9 8.36 1.96 -6.48
C THR A 9 7.96 2.87 -7.63
N SER A 10 7.07 3.81 -7.35
CA SER A 10 6.70 4.88 -8.28
C SER A 10 6.33 6.15 -7.53
N ARG A 11 6.42 7.30 -8.22
CA ARG A 11 5.99 8.59 -7.67
C ARG A 11 4.46 8.63 -7.57
N PHE A 12 3.95 9.32 -6.55
CA PHE A 12 2.54 9.68 -6.47
C PHE A 12 2.11 10.50 -7.71
N GLY A 13 1.02 10.08 -8.35
CA GLY A 13 0.52 10.72 -9.57
C GLY A 13 1.49 10.62 -10.77
N ASN A 14 2.30 9.57 -10.83
CA ASN A 14 3.24 9.36 -11.93
C ASN A 14 2.52 9.35 -13.31
N GLN A 15 2.88 10.28 -14.19
CA GLN A 15 2.26 10.46 -15.52
C GLN A 15 2.72 9.44 -16.58
N PHE A 16 3.78 8.69 -16.31
CA PHE A 16 4.38 7.75 -17.27
C PHE A 16 3.76 6.34 -17.23
N GLY A 17 2.67 6.15 -16.47
CA GLY A 17 1.98 4.85 -16.42
C GLY A 17 2.72 3.75 -15.63
N HIS A 18 3.68 4.10 -14.77
CA HIS A 18 4.34 3.12 -13.89
C HIS A 18 3.60 2.85 -12.57
N PRO A 19 3.63 1.59 -12.06
CA PRO A 19 4.13 0.40 -12.76
C PRO A 19 3.23 0.01 -13.94
N ASP A 20 3.84 -0.59 -14.95
CA ASP A 20 3.14 -1.06 -16.14
C ASP A 20 2.02 -2.05 -15.76
N VAL A 21 0.84 -1.86 -16.36
CA VAL A 21 -0.37 -2.61 -16.01
C VAL A 21 -0.25 -4.10 -16.31
N ASP A 22 0.47 -4.49 -17.37
CA ASP A 22 0.66 -5.90 -17.73
C ASP A 22 1.61 -6.59 -16.77
N ILE A 23 2.62 -5.87 -16.28
CA ILE A 23 3.53 -6.36 -15.23
C ILE A 23 2.79 -6.55 -13.91
N VAL A 24 1.95 -5.59 -13.50
CA VAL A 24 1.09 -5.72 -12.31
C VAL A 24 0.15 -6.92 -12.45
N ASN A 25 -0.51 -7.04 -13.59
CA ASN A 25 -1.45 -8.14 -13.85
C ASN A 25 -0.77 -9.51 -13.90
N ARG A 26 0.48 -9.59 -14.40
CA ARG A 26 1.29 -10.83 -14.35
C ARG A 26 1.44 -11.36 -12.93
N TYR A 27 1.72 -10.50 -11.95
CA TYR A 27 1.86 -10.92 -10.55
C TYR A 27 0.51 -11.22 -9.89
N ARG A 28 -0.52 -10.39 -10.15
CA ARG A 28 -1.88 -10.65 -9.65
C ARG A 28 -2.42 -12.00 -10.10
N ARG A 29 -2.22 -12.39 -11.37
CA ARG A 29 -2.64 -13.69 -11.90
C ARG A 29 -1.96 -14.88 -11.22
N ARG A 30 -0.83 -14.67 -10.54
CA ARG A 30 -0.11 -15.69 -9.76
C ARG A 30 -0.46 -15.66 -8.27
N GLY A 31 -1.47 -14.88 -7.86
CA GLY A 31 -1.87 -14.76 -6.45
C GLY A 31 -0.88 -13.96 -5.58
N VAL A 32 0.09 -13.27 -6.20
CA VAL A 32 1.08 -12.46 -5.49
C VAL A 32 0.43 -11.17 -4.98
N LYS A 33 0.69 -10.83 -3.72
CA LYS A 33 0.26 -9.54 -3.15
C LYS A 33 1.10 -8.41 -3.73
N VAL A 34 0.44 -7.48 -4.41
CA VAL A 34 1.09 -6.35 -5.07
C VAL A 34 0.90 -5.07 -4.26
N TRP A 35 2.02 -4.37 -4.02
CA TRP A 35 2.10 -3.10 -3.30
C TRP A 35 2.70 -2.03 -4.21
N SER A 36 2.32 -0.77 -4.04
CA SER A 36 2.79 0.33 -4.87
C SER A 36 2.94 1.61 -4.07
N THR A 37 4.14 2.17 -4.01
CA THR A 37 4.37 3.44 -3.30
C THR A 37 3.66 4.62 -3.98
N GLY A 38 3.47 4.55 -5.29
CA GLY A 38 2.81 5.61 -6.05
C GLY A 38 1.32 5.77 -5.73
N SER A 39 0.64 4.71 -5.30
CA SER A 39 -0.75 4.80 -4.84
C SER A 39 -0.85 4.79 -3.31
N GLN A 40 -0.03 4.00 -2.65
CA GLN A 40 -0.13 3.71 -1.21
C GLN A 40 0.83 4.55 -0.34
N GLY A 41 1.66 5.41 -0.93
CA GLY A 41 2.62 6.21 -0.18
C GLY A 41 3.74 5.31 0.36
N ASP A 42 4.07 5.43 1.63
CA ASP A 42 5.06 4.54 2.23
C ASP A 42 4.50 3.12 2.34
N VAL A 43 5.35 2.14 2.06
CA VAL A 43 5.08 0.70 2.25
C VAL A 43 6.10 0.19 3.26
N THR A 44 5.65 -0.17 4.46
CA THR A 44 6.53 -0.64 5.54
C THR A 44 6.44 -2.16 5.65
N LEU A 45 7.62 -2.80 5.74
CA LEU A 45 7.75 -4.24 5.95
C LEU A 45 8.37 -4.48 7.32
N ARG A 46 7.66 -5.21 8.17
CA ARG A 46 8.18 -5.66 9.47
C ARG A 46 8.29 -7.18 9.46
N PHE A 47 9.51 -7.69 9.42
CA PHE A 47 9.77 -9.12 9.50
C PHE A 47 9.63 -9.61 10.93
N ASN A 48 8.86 -10.68 11.12
CA ASN A 48 8.84 -11.43 12.37
C ASN A 48 9.92 -12.52 12.35
N VAL A 49 10.10 -13.22 13.47
CA VAL A 49 11.07 -14.31 13.61
C VAL A 49 10.80 -15.50 12.68
N GLU A 50 9.58 -15.63 12.16
CA GLU A 50 9.16 -16.66 11.20
C GLU A 50 9.50 -16.27 9.74
N GLY A 51 10.01 -15.06 9.51
CA GLY A 51 10.42 -14.57 8.20
C GLY A 51 9.29 -14.04 7.31
N ALA A 52 8.03 -14.08 7.78
CA ALA A 52 6.90 -13.50 7.07
C ALA A 52 6.76 -12.01 7.42
N PRO A 53 6.80 -11.08 6.43
CA PRO A 53 6.64 -9.67 6.74
C PRO A 53 5.17 -9.31 6.97
N ASN A 54 4.92 -8.54 8.04
CA ASN A 54 3.72 -7.72 8.16
C ASN A 54 3.89 -6.47 7.28
N MET A 55 2.91 -6.21 6.41
CA MET A 55 2.90 -5.12 5.44
C MET A 55 1.93 -4.04 5.90
N THR A 56 2.39 -2.80 6.05
CA THR A 56 1.52 -1.64 6.28
C THR A 56 1.76 -0.56 5.23
N VAL A 57 0.77 0.32 5.03
CA VAL A 57 0.85 1.40 4.05
C VAL A 57 0.44 2.74 4.66
N MET A 58 1.03 3.83 4.18
CA MET A 58 0.68 5.18 4.65
C MET A 58 -0.68 5.64 4.13
N ARG A 59 -0.94 5.42 2.84
CA ARG A 59 -2.14 5.91 2.15
C ARG A 59 -3.11 4.76 1.90
N HIS A 60 -4.18 4.74 2.69
CA HIS A 60 -5.31 3.83 2.49
C HIS A 60 -6.39 4.40 1.56
N LYS A 61 -6.48 5.74 1.48
CA LYS A 61 -7.46 6.46 0.66
C LYS A 61 -6.79 7.67 0.00
N LEU A 62 -7.26 8.04 -1.18
CA LEU A 62 -6.83 9.24 -1.90
C LEU A 62 -7.61 10.50 -1.46
N ILE A 63 -8.10 10.52 -0.23
CA ILE A 63 -8.86 11.64 0.31
C ILE A 63 -7.85 12.61 0.93
N PRO A 64 -7.76 13.86 0.47
CA PRO A 64 -6.94 14.86 1.12
C PRO A 64 -7.45 15.12 2.56
N TYR A 65 -6.55 15.49 3.47
CA TYR A 65 -6.92 15.77 4.87
C TYR A 65 -8.05 16.80 5.02
N TRP A 66 -8.17 17.75 4.08
CA TRP A 66 -9.22 18.77 4.08
C TRP A 66 -10.58 18.28 3.55
N ALA A 67 -10.62 17.11 2.91
CA ALA A 67 -11.83 16.44 2.44
C ALA A 67 -12.20 15.22 3.30
N GLU A 68 -11.40 14.91 4.32
CA GLU A 68 -11.77 13.93 5.34
C GLU A 68 -12.92 14.52 6.16
N GLY A 69 -14.04 13.80 6.23
CA GLY A 69 -15.14 14.16 7.12
C GLY A 69 -14.70 14.14 8.59
N PRO A 70 -15.53 14.66 9.52
CA PRO A 70 -15.24 14.61 10.95
C PRO A 70 -14.79 13.21 11.36
N GLN A 71 -13.55 13.08 11.83
CA GLN A 71 -13.06 11.81 12.36
C GLN A 71 -13.80 11.55 13.67
N ASP A 72 -14.29 10.32 13.89
CA ASP A 72 -14.92 9.97 15.15
C ASP A 72 -13.89 10.08 16.28
N THR A 73 -13.98 11.16 17.06
CA THR A 73 -13.07 11.44 18.18
C THR A 73 -13.50 10.76 19.47
N SER A 74 -14.55 9.92 19.47
CA SER A 74 -15.02 9.23 20.68
C SER A 74 -13.95 8.31 21.30
N VAL A 75 -12.98 7.84 20.50
CA VAL A 75 -11.81 7.06 20.95
C VAL A 75 -10.84 7.88 21.82
N TRP A 76 -10.88 9.21 21.75
CA TRP A 76 -10.02 10.11 22.52
C TRP A 76 -10.69 10.69 23.78
N LEU A 77 -11.98 10.40 24.02
CA LEU A 77 -12.78 10.95 25.12
C LEU A 77 -13.21 9.88 26.14
N SER A 78 -12.77 8.64 25.99
CA SER A 78 -12.94 7.60 27.00
C SER A 78 -11.73 7.57 27.94
N GLU A 79 -11.72 8.50 28.90
CA GLU A 79 -11.03 8.37 30.20
C GLU A 79 -12.07 8.13 31.31
#